data_AF-A0A2D9SCJ1-F1
#
_entry.id   AF-A0A2D9SCJ1-F1
#
_cell.length_a   1.000
_cell.length_b   1.000
_cell.length_c   1.000
_cell.angle_alpha   90.00
_cell.angle_beta   90.00
_cell.angle_gamma   90.00
#
_symmetry.space_group_name_H-M   'P 1'
#
loop_
_entity.id
_entity.type
_entity.pdbx_description
1 polymer ?
#
loop_
_entity_poly.entity_id
_entity_poly.type
_entity_poly.pdbx_seq_one_letter_code
_entity_poly.pdbx_strand_id
1 'polypeptide(L)'
;MIIGLALLGALLISFIVYYISKKINRSNSLFLATISGLMTFIIILLFGFFYLEQFSGSIDTKYTPPHVINGKVLGGEFNKN
;
A
#
# COMPACT_ATOMS: atom_id res chain seq x y z
N MET A 1 -1.75 -4.51 -9.59
CA MET A 1 -0.53 -5.33 -9.74
C MET A 1 0.20 -5.56 -8.41
N ILE A 2 0.50 -4.51 -7.63
CA ILE A 2 1.24 -4.62 -6.35
C ILE A 2 0.57 -5.51 -5.31
N ILE A 3 -0.75 -5.42 -5.15
CA ILE A 3 -1.49 -6.31 -4.23
C ILE A 3 -1.32 -7.79 -4.61
N GLY A 4 -1.35 -8.10 -5.92
CA GLY A 4 -1.11 -9.46 -6.42
C GLY A 4 0.31 -9.94 -6.15
N LEU A 5 1.30 -9.07 -6.32
CA LEU A 5 2.70 -9.36 -5.99
C LEU A 5 2.89 -9.61 -4.49
N ALA A 6 2.23 -8.82 -3.65
CA ALA A 6 2.24 -8.98 -2.20
C ALA A 6 1.65 -10.33 -1.76
N LEU A 7 0.53 -10.75 -2.38
CA LEU A 7 -0.07 -12.07 -2.12
C LEU A 7 0.85 -13.22 -2.51
N LEU A 8 1.47 -13.17 -3.69
CA LEU A 8 2.42 -14.18 -4.15
C LEU A 8 3.66 -14.26 -3.24
N GLY A 9 4.23 -13.10 -2.89
CA GLY A 9 5.36 -13.03 -1.96
C GLY A 9 5.03 -13.58 -0.57
N ALA A 10 3.85 -13.25 -0.05
CA ALA A 10 3.36 -13.75 1.23
C ALA A 10 3.18 -15.28 1.23
N LEU A 11 2.59 -15.84 0.17
CA LEU A 11 2.43 -17.30 0.02
C LEU A 11 3.78 -18.01 -0.04
N LEU A 12 4.72 -17.49 -0.83
CA LEU A 12 6.08 -18.06 -0.94
C LEU A 12 6.80 -18.06 0.41
N ILE A 13 6.85 -16.92 1.10
CA ILE A 13 7.51 -16.82 2.41
C ILE A 13 6.80 -17.71 3.44
N SER A 14 5.47 -17.71 3.48
CA SER A 14 4.71 -18.56 4.40
C SER A 14 5.04 -20.04 4.20
N PHE A 15 5.12 -20.50 2.95
CA PHE A 15 5.48 -21.89 2.64
C PHE A 15 6.92 -22.23 3.05
N ILE A 16 7.87 -21.33 2.79
CA ILE A 16 9.27 -21.50 3.19
C ILE A 16 9.37 -21.59 4.72
N VAL A 17 8.73 -20.67 5.45
CA VAL A 17 8.76 -20.64 6.91
C VAL A 17 8.08 -21.88 7.51
N TYR A 18 6.98 -22.33 6.92
CA TYR A 18 6.35 -23.60 7.30
C TYR A 18 7.29 -24.78 7.13
N TYR A 19 7.93 -24.90 5.97
CA TYR A 19 8.83 -26.00 5.66
C TYR A 19 10.04 -26.03 6.60
N ILE A 20 10.68 -24.88 6.83
CA ILE A 20 11.79 -24.75 7.77
C ILE A 20 11.34 -25.09 9.20
N SER A 21 10.21 -24.53 9.64
CA SER A 21 9.68 -24.73 11.00
C SER A 21 9.29 -26.19 11.26
N LYS A 22 8.79 -26.89 10.24
CA LYS A 22 8.50 -28.32 10.29
C LYS A 22 9.79 -29.16 10.36
N LYS A 23 10.82 -28.79 9.60
CA LYS A 23 12.13 -29.46 9.61
C LYS A 23 12.83 -29.40 10.98
N ILE A 24 12.60 -28.33 11.74
CA ILE A 24 13.15 -28.16 13.10
C ILE A 24 12.20 -28.68 14.21
N ASN A 25 11.15 -29.45 13.86
CA ASN A 25 10.17 -30.01 14.79
C ASN A 25 9.52 -28.98 15.74
N ARG A 26 9.32 -27.73 15.28
CA ARG A 26 8.52 -26.77 16.06
C ARG A 26 7.03 -27.12 15.96
N SER A 27 6.42 -27.39 17.11
CA SER A 27 4.97 -27.64 17.24
C SER A 27 4.12 -26.51 16.65
N ASN A 28 4.59 -25.27 16.74
CA ASN A 28 3.87 -24.06 16.29
C ASN A 28 4.22 -23.64 14.85
N SER A 29 4.68 -24.58 14.02
CA SER A 29 5.13 -24.31 12.64
C SER A 29 4.07 -23.62 11.77
N LEU A 30 2.80 -24.02 11.88
CA LEU A 30 1.69 -23.39 11.17
C LEU A 30 1.50 -21.93 11.59
N PHE A 31 1.52 -21.65 12.89
CA PHE A 31 1.33 -20.31 13.43
C PHE A 31 2.44 -19.35 12.98
N LEU A 32 3.70 -19.80 13.02
CA LEU A 32 4.85 -19.02 12.55
C LEU A 32 4.77 -18.75 11.04
N ALA A 33 4.34 -19.73 10.25
CA ALA A 33 4.14 -19.58 8.81
C ALA A 33 3.04 -18.56 8.49
N THR A 34 1.93 -18.57 9.22
CA THR A 34 0.83 -17.62 9.02
C THR A 34 1.24 -16.20 9.39
N ILE A 35 1.88 -16.01 10.56
CA ILE A 35 2.35 -14.68 10.99
C ILE A 35 3.40 -14.14 10.03
N SER A 36 4.38 -14.94 9.63
CA SER A 36 5.41 -14.50 8.69
C SER A 36 4.83 -14.10 7.34
N GLY A 37 3.88 -14.88 6.80
CA GLY A 37 3.16 -14.54 5.57
C GLY A 37 2.40 -13.21 5.69
N LEU A 38 1.66 -13.00 6.79
CA LEU A 38 0.94 -11.76 7.05
C LEU A 38 1.90 -10.56 7.14
N MET A 39 3.02 -10.70 7.85
CA MET A 39 4.04 -9.67 7.96
C MET A 39 4.65 -9.33 6.60
N THR A 40 5.00 -10.34 5.80
CA THR A 40 5.52 -10.15 4.43
C THR A 40 4.50 -9.43 3.55
N PHE A 41 3.22 -9.80 3.63
CA PHE A 41 2.16 -9.13 2.88
C PHE A 41 2.11 -7.63 3.19
N ILE A 42 2.07 -7.28 4.48
CA ILE A 42 2.02 -5.88 4.94
C ILE A 42 3.26 -5.10 4.49
N ILE A 43 4.45 -5.68 4.64
CA ILE A 43 5.71 -5.03 4.24
C ILE A 43 5.71 -4.75 2.74
N ILE A 44 5.42 -5.74 1.90
CA ILE A 44 5.40 -5.55 0.44
C ILE A 44 4.36 -4.51 0.02
N LEU A 45 3.20 -4.50 0.68
CA LEU A 45 2.16 -3.50 0.42
C LEU A 45 2.63 -2.08 0.72
N LEU A 46 3.20 -1.85 1.91
CA LEU A 46 3.71 -0.55 2.33
C LEU A 46 4.81 -0.04 1.39
N PHE A 47 5.82 -0.88 1.13
CA PHE A 47 6.90 -0.51 0.21
C PHE A 47 6.40 -0.31 -1.22
N GLY A 48 5.44 -1.11 -1.68
CA GLY A 48 4.85 -0.96 -3.00
C GLY A 48 4.10 0.36 -3.15
N PHE A 49 3.38 0.80 -2.12
CA PHE A 49 2.72 2.11 -2.12
C PHE A 49 3.70 3.28 -2.02
N PHE A 50 4.72 3.19 -1.16
CA PHE A 50 5.77 4.22 -1.11
C PHE A 50 6.54 4.33 -2.43
N TYR A 51 6.81 3.19 -3.09
CA TYR A 51 7.43 3.19 -4.40
C TYR A 51 6.54 3.90 -5.44
N LEU A 52 5.23 3.60 -5.46
CA LEU A 52 4.26 4.26 -6.34
C LEU A 52 4.14 5.77 -6.08
N GLU A 53 4.18 6.19 -4.82
CA GLU A 53 4.07 7.59 -4.44
C GLU A 53 5.13 8.45 -5.13
N GLN A 54 6.35 7.94 -5.28
CA GLN A 54 7.43 8.63 -5.99
C GLN A 54 7.14 8.89 -7.48
N PHE A 55 6.26 8.08 -8.08
CA PHE A 55 5.83 8.24 -9.47
C PHE A 55 4.43 8.85 -9.59
N SER A 56 3.76 9.13 -8.47
CA SER A 56 2.51 9.86 -8.48
C SER A 56 2.82 11.32 -8.80
N GLY A 57 2.42 11.77 -9.99
CA GLY A 57 2.58 13.16 -10.41
C GLY A 57 1.96 14.09 -9.37
N SER A 58 2.48 15.32 -9.26
CA SER A 58 1.97 16.32 -8.32
C SER A 58 0.46 16.47 -8.52
N ILE A 59 -0.33 16.02 -7.54
CA ILE A 59 -1.76 16.31 -7.50
C ILE A 59 -1.84 17.83 -7.32
N ASP A 60 -2.23 18.58 -8.36
CA ASP A 60 -2.42 20.03 -8.23
C ASP A 60 -3.66 20.26 -7.36
N THR A 61 -3.44 20.30 -6.04
CA THR A 61 -4.47 20.60 -5.05
C THR A 61 -4.70 22.10 -4.92
N LYS A 62 -4.15 22.92 -5.83
CA LYS A 62 -4.44 24.36 -5.91
C LYS A 62 -5.86 24.59 -6.41
N TYR A 63 -6.81 24.37 -5.50
CA TYR A 63 -8.13 24.93 -5.61
C TYR A 63 -8.03 26.40 -5.15
N THR A 64 -8.24 27.32 -6.07
CA THR A 64 -8.45 28.73 -5.71
C THR A 64 -9.92 28.88 -5.34
N PRO A 65 -10.28 29.07 -4.06
CA PRO A 65 -11.67 29.20 -3.67
C PRO A 65 -12.28 30.45 -4.32
N PRO A 66 -13.53 30.36 -4.83
CA PRO A 66 -14.18 31.49 -5.47
C PRO A 66 -14.39 32.62 -4.46
N HIS A 67 -14.14 33.85 -4.91
CA HIS A 67 -14.40 35.03 -4.08
C HIS A 67 -15.88 35.39 -4.13
N VAL A 68 -16.49 35.62 -2.96
CA VAL A 68 -17.88 36.09 -2.85
C VAL A 68 -17.85 37.59 -2.55
N ILE A 69 -18.34 38.39 -3.49
CA ILE A 69 -18.51 39.84 -3.30
C ILE A 69 -19.99 40.15 -3.53
N ASN A 70 -20.64 40.79 -2.54
CA ASN A 70 -22.06 41.17 -2.58
C ASN A 70 -23.02 40.01 -2.95
N GLY A 71 -22.79 38.82 -2.40
CA GLY A 71 -23.66 37.65 -2.60
C GLY A 71 -23.58 36.99 -3.98
N LYS A 72 -22.72 37.47 -4.89
CA LYS A 72 -22.41 36.78 -6.15
C LYS A 72 -21.09 36.02 -6.02
N VAL A 73 -21.12 34.74 -6.39
CA VAL A 73 -19.92 33.89 -6.48
C VAL A 73 -19.20 34.27 -7.78
N LEU A 74 -18.02 34.89 -7.66
CA LEU A 74 -17.19 35.27 -8.80
C LEU A 74 -16.03 34.27 -8.89
N GLY A 75 -16.03 33.47 -9.96
CA GLY A 75 -14.89 32.70 -10.49
C GLY A 75 -14.20 31.75 -9.51
N GLY A 76 -14.53 30.46 -9.60
CA GLY A 76 -13.69 29.38 -9.09
C GLY A 76 -13.22 28.55 -10.28
N GLU A 77 -11.94 28.63 -10.62
CA GLU A 77 -11.35 27.79 -11.67
C GLU A 77 -10.31 26.87 -11.05
N PHE A 78 -10.38 25.59 -11.39
CA PHE A 78 -9.27 24.69 -11.12
C PHE A 78 -8.12 25.09 -12.04
N ASN A 79 -6.96 25.37 -11.46
CA ASN A 79 -5.76 25.66 -12.22
C ASN A 79 -5.45 24.47 -13.15
N LYS A 80 -5.56 24.69 -14.47
CA LYS A 80 -5.23 23.70 -15.51
C LYS A 80 -3.76 23.85 -15.87
N ASN A 81 -2.86 23.38 -15.02
CA ASN A 81 -1.47 23.13 -15.42
C ASN A 81 -1.20 21.64 -15.47
#